data_AF-A0A497LGY0-F1
#
_entry.id   AF-A0A497LGY0-F1
#
_cell.length_a   1.000
_cell.length_b   1.000
_cell.length_c   1.000
_cell.angle_alpha   90.00
_cell.angle_beta   90.00
_cell.angle_gamma   90.00
#
_symmetry.space_group_name_H-M   'P 1'
#
loop_
_entity.id
_entity.type
_entity.pdbx_description
1 polymer ?
#
loop_
_entity_poly.entity_id
_entity_poly.type
_entity_poly.pdbx_seq_one_letter_code
_entity_poly.pdbx_strand_id
1 'polypeptide(L)' 'VVFGSPTQGLQEIVKQENIRLEDVADFIINMIPNQGVETVRTEEAIYATLAVLNILAL' A
#
# COMPACT_ATOMS: atom_id res chain seq x y z
N VAL A 1 -4.00 0.02 8.00
CA VAL A 1 -3.20 -0.11 6.76
C VAL A 1 -4.10 -0.72 5.71
N VAL A 2 -4.16 -0.11 4.52
CA VAL A 2 -4.97 -0.58 3.40
C VAL A 2 -4.05 -1.07 2.28
N PHE A 3 -4.47 -2.09 1.55
CA PHE A 3 -3.73 -2.66 0.43
C PHE A 3 -4.60 -2.68 -0.82
N GLY A 4 -3.98 -2.50 -1.98
CA GLY A 4 -4.64 -2.64 -3.27
C GLY A 4 -5.01 -4.09 -3.59
N SER A 5 -5.75 -4.26 -4.68
CA SER A 5 -6.05 -5.56 -5.26
C SER A 5 -4.91 -6.02 -6.19
N PRO A 6 -4.92 -7.28 -6.66
CA PRO A 6 -3.92 -7.78 -7.61
C PRO A 6 -3.87 -7.01 -8.94
N THR A 7 -4.96 -6.35 -9.33
CA THR A 7 -5.09 -5.67 -10.64
C THR A 7 -5.27 -4.16 -10.52
N GLN A 8 -5.53 -3.64 -9.32
CA GLN A 8 -5.79 -2.22 -9.08
C GLN A 8 -5.15 -1.77 -7.77
N GLY A 9 -4.35 -0.71 -7.82
CA GLY A 9 -3.89 -0.01 -6.64
C GLY A 9 -5.02 0.79 -5.98
N LEU A 10 -4.75 1.31 -4.79
CA LEU A 10 -5.72 2.09 -4.03
C LEU A 10 -6.14 3.37 -4.76
N GLN A 11 -5.21 3.98 -5.50
CA GLN A 11 -5.47 5.15 -6.34
C GLN A 11 -6.54 4.86 -7.40
N GLU A 12 -6.46 3.71 -8.08
CA GLU A 12 -7.46 3.30 -9.07
C GLU A 12 -8.81 2.95 -8.45
N ILE A 13 -8.80 2.36 -7.25
CA ILE A 13 -10.03 1.98 -6.54
C ILE A 13 -10.82 3.23 -6.12
N VAL A 14 -10.21 4.16 -5.38
CA VAL A 14 -10.93 5.33 -4.86
C VAL A 14 -11.38 6.30 -5.96
N LYS A 15 -10.65 6.33 -7.09
CA LYS A 15 -11.01 7.16 -8.25
C LYS A 15 -12.35 6.78 -8.86
N GLN A 16 -12.79 5.51 -8.73
CA GLN A 16 -14.10 5.05 -9.21
C GLN A 16 -15.25 5.76 -8.47
N GLU A 17 -15.00 6.18 -7.24
CA GLU A 17 -15.96 6.89 -6.39
C GLU A 17 -15.78 8.42 -6.44
N ASN A 18 -14.98 8.95 -7.38
CA ASN A 18 -14.55 10.35 -7.45
C ASN A 18 -13.86 10.87 -6.17
N ILE A 19 -13.24 9.97 -5.41
CA ILE A 19 -12.46 10.28 -4.21
C ILE A 19 -10.99 10.36 -4.60
N ARG A 20 -10.24 11.29 -4.01
CA ARG A 20 -8.78 11.31 -4.10
C ARG A 20 -8.18 10.58 -2.90
N LEU A 21 -7.13 9.81 -3.11
CA LEU A 21 -6.55 8.98 -2.04
C LEU A 21 -6.03 9.85 -0.88
N GLU A 22 -5.50 11.03 -1.21
CA GLU A 22 -5.05 12.04 -0.24
C GLU A 22 -6.17 12.63 0.64
N ASP A 23 -7.44 12.50 0.24
CA ASP A 23 -8.57 13.01 1.03
C ASP A 23 -9.02 12.01 2.12
N VAL A 24 -8.59 10.75 2.02
CA VAL A 24 -9.07 9.64 2.87
C VAL A 24 -7.98 8.85 3.58
N ALA A 25 -6.70 9.11 3.26
CA ALA A 25 -5.56 8.46 3.89
C ALA A 25 -4.73 9.46 4.70
N ASP A 26 -4.44 9.12 5.96
CA ASP A 26 -3.54 9.93 6.80
C ASP A 26 -2.11 9.97 6.24
N PHE A 27 -1.64 8.84 5.69
CA PHE A 27 -0.32 8.69 5.09
C PHE A 27 -0.36 7.79 3.86
N ILE A 28 0.43 8.14 2.84
CA ILE A 28 0.66 7.36 1.64
C ILE A 28 2.17 7.10 1.54
N ILE A 29 2.58 5.86 1.81
CA ILE A 29 3.99 5.50 2.02
C ILE A 29 4.37 4.33 1.13
N ASN A 30 5.56 4.39 0.51
CA ASN A 30 6.19 3.23 -0.09
C ASN A 30 6.92 2.41 0.99
N MET A 31 6.39 1.24 1.34
CA MET A 31 6.96 0.35 2.36
C MET A 31 8.12 -0.52 1.84
N ILE A 32 8.35 -0.59 0.53
CA ILE A 32 9.38 -1.44 -0.10
C ILE A 32 10.15 -0.61 -1.14
N PRO A 33 11.02 0.33 -0.70
CA PRO A 33 11.85 1.08 -1.62
C PRO A 33 12.81 0.14 -2.37
N ASN A 34 13.10 0.43 -3.64
CA ASN A 34 13.98 -0.38 -4.49
C ASN A 34 13.55 -1.87 -4.58
N GLN A 35 12.25 -2.14 -4.70
CA GLN A 35 11.66 -3.49 -4.69
C GLN A 35 12.31 -4.53 -5.64
N GLY A 36 13.04 -4.11 -6.67
CA GLY A 36 13.84 -5.00 -7.53
C GLY A 36 13.02 -5.91 -8.47
N VAL A 37 11.69 -5.81 -8.42
CA VAL A 37 10.72 -6.52 -9.26
C VAL A 37 9.75 -5.53 -9.87
N GLU A 38 9.00 -5.94 -10.89
CA GLU A 38 8.01 -5.07 -11.53
C GLU A 38 6.84 -4.74 -10.58
N THR A 39 6.30 -5.74 -9.88
CA THR A 39 5.19 -5.59 -8.93
C THR A 39 5.43 -6.43 -7.68
N VAL A 40 5.03 -5.93 -6.51
CA VAL A 40 4.94 -6.71 -5.28
C VAL A 40 3.51 -7.18 -5.10
N ARG A 41 3.30 -8.49 -4.94
CA ARG A 41 1.96 -9.04 -4.73
C ARG A 41 1.42 -8.66 -3.35
N THR A 42 0.09 -8.62 -3.20
CA THR A 42 -0.55 -8.18 -1.95
C THR A 42 -0.07 -8.98 -0.74
N GLU A 43 0.08 -10.31 -0.86
CA GLU A 43 0.58 -11.16 0.22
C GLU A 43 2.03 -10.84 0.63
N GLU A 44 2.90 -10.52 -0.33
CA GLU A 44 4.29 -10.12 -0.08
C GLU A 44 4.34 -8.72 0.57
N ALA A 45 3.51 -7.80 0.07
CA ALA A 45 3.37 -6.45 0.60
C ALA A 45 2.84 -6.44 2.04
N ILE A 46 1.90 -7.32 2.38
CA ILE A 46 1.38 -7.50 3.74
C ILE A 46 2.52 -7.87 4.69
N TYR A 47 3.31 -8.88 4.35
CA TYR A 47 4.42 -9.32 5.21
C TYR A 47 5.46 -8.22 5.40
N ALA A 48 5.93 -7.58 4.31
CA ALA A 48 6.94 -6.53 4.41
C ALA A 48 6.45 -5.31 5.21
N THR A 49 5.21 -4.87 4.94
CA THR A 49 4.61 -3.71 5.61
C THR A 49 4.42 -3.96 7.09
N LEU A 50 3.85 -5.10 7.47
CA LEU A 50 3.62 -5.42 8.87
C LEU A 50 4.93 -5.66 9.64
N ALA A 51 5.97 -6.22 9.00
CA ALA A 51 7.28 -6.36 9.63
C ALA A 51 7.90 -4.99 9.98
N VAL A 52 7.86 -4.03 9.05
CA VAL A 52 8.35 -2.66 9.30
C VAL A 52 7.54 -1.98 10.40
N LEU A 53 6.21 -2.04 10.35
CA LEU A 53 5.36 -1.45 11.37
C LEU A 53 5.55 -2.10 12.73
N ASN A 54 5.78 -3.42 12.78
CA ASN A 54 6.07 -4.13 14.02
C ASN A 54 7.37 -3.64 14.68
N ILE A 55 8.39 -3.29 13.89
CA ILE A 55 9.63 -2.69 14.41
C ILE A 55 9.36 -1.29 15.00
N LEU A 56 8.49 -0.50 14.37
CA LEU A 56 8.15 0.85 14.82
C LEU A 56 7.17 0.90 16.00
N ALA A 57 6.40 -0.16 16.20
CA ALA A 57 5.43 -0.29 17.29
C ALA A 57 6.04 -0.86 18.59
N LEU A 58 7.31 -1.31 18.55
CA LEU A 58 8.13 -1.61 19.72
C LEU A 58 8.66 -0.32 20.36
#